data_AF-A0A6N2AM97-F1
#
_entry.id   AF-A0A6N2AM97-F1
#
_cell.length_a   1.000
_cell.length_b   1.000
_cell.length_c   1.000
_cell.angle_alpha   90.00
_cell.angle_beta   90.00
_cell.angle_gamma   90.00
#
_symmetry.space_group_name_H-M   'P 1'
#
loop_
_entity.id
_entity.type
_entity.pdbx_description
1 polymer ?
#
loop_
_entity_poly.entity_id
_entity_poly.type
_entity_poly.pdbx_seq_one_letter_code
_entity_poly.pdbx_strand_id
1 'polypeptide(L)' 'MVKRDNESMEIDEGCKTPRHDKHRIIVNSMCPPPTPRKKRIYVKQQSSPPKEGYFHPPDLEILFTIVSRRETRV' A
#
# COMPACT_ATOMS: atom_id res chain seq x y z
N MET A 1 47.23 -2.70 -51.39
CA MET A 1 46.68 -1.49 -52.02
C MET A 1 45.20 -1.41 -51.67
N VAL A 2 44.80 -0.25 -51.14
CA VAL A 2 43.43 0.24 -50.91
C VAL A 2 42.59 -0.40 -49.80
N LYS A 3 42.36 0.44 -48.79
CA LYS A 3 41.44 0.31 -47.65
C LYS A 3 39.99 0.15 -48.09
N ARG A 4 39.15 -0.41 -47.22
CA ARG A 4 37.74 0.00 -47.19
C ARG A 4 37.30 0.13 -45.74
N ASP A 5 37.47 1.35 -45.23
CA ASP A 5 36.74 1.85 -44.08
C ASP A 5 35.26 1.94 -44.50
N ASN A 6 34.39 1.21 -43.82
CA ASN A 6 32.94 1.45 -43.89
C ASN A 6 32.39 1.38 -42.47
N GLU A 7 32.72 2.44 -41.74
CA GLU A 7 32.03 2.86 -40.52
C GLU A 7 30.60 3.27 -40.87
N SER A 8 29.68 3.11 -39.90
CA SER A 8 28.30 3.64 -39.82
C SER A 8 27.17 2.67 -40.15
N MET A 9 26.78 1.84 -39.18
CA MET A 9 25.37 1.77 -38.80
C MET A 9 25.33 1.63 -37.27
N GLU A 10 25.13 2.75 -36.60
CA GLU A 10 24.73 2.75 -35.21
C GLU A 10 23.44 1.96 -35.07
N ILE A 11 23.55 0.74 -34.58
CA ILE A 11 22.42 0.00 -34.08
C ILE A 11 22.32 0.38 -32.61
N ASP A 12 21.76 1.57 -32.34
CA ASP A 12 21.14 1.88 -31.04
C ASP A 12 19.84 1.06 -30.89
N GLU A 13 19.97 -0.25 -31.01
CA GLU A 13 18.98 -1.17 -30.50
C GLU A 13 19.50 -1.65 -29.16
N GLY A 14 19.34 -0.79 -28.14
CA GLY A 14 19.42 -1.25 -26.76
C GLY A 14 18.59 -2.52 -26.53
N CYS A 15 18.79 -3.20 -25.40
CA CYS A 15 18.11 -4.46 -25.11
C CYS A 15 16.58 -4.34 -25.25
N LYS A 16 15.99 -5.04 -26.23
CA LYS A 16 14.55 -5.08 -26.47
C LYS A 16 13.97 -6.44 -26.07
N THR A 17 12.79 -6.43 -25.46
CA THR A 17 12.04 -7.66 -25.16
C THR A 17 11.71 -8.40 -26.46
N PRO A 18 12.04 -9.71 -26.58
CA PRO A 18 11.69 -10.51 -27.75
C PRO A 18 10.18 -10.50 -28.03
N ARG A 19 9.79 -10.19 -29.28
CA ARG A 19 8.38 -10.05 -29.69
C ARG A 19 7.75 -11.31 -30.29
N HIS A 20 8.56 -12.33 -30.57
CA HIS A 20 8.09 -13.55 -31.22
C HIS A 20 7.22 -14.39 -30.26
N ASP A 21 6.09 -14.93 -30.73
CA ASP A 21 5.11 -15.66 -29.90
C ASP A 21 5.70 -16.85 -29.12
N LYS A 22 6.69 -17.56 -29.71
CA LYS A 22 7.47 -18.61 -29.03
C LYS A 22 8.09 -18.18 -27.68
N HIS A 23 8.33 -16.89 -27.47
CA HIS A 23 8.87 -16.34 -26.22
C HIS A 23 7.81 -15.56 -25.41
N ARG A 24 6.58 -15.44 -25.92
CA ARG A 24 5.51 -14.72 -25.26
C ARG A 24 4.85 -15.66 -24.25
N ILE A 25 4.81 -15.24 -22.98
CA ILE A 25 4.08 -15.98 -21.96
C ILE A 25 2.60 -15.93 -22.31
N ILE A 26 2.00 -17.09 -22.56
CA ILE A 26 0.56 -17.19 -22.81
C ILE A 26 -0.13 -16.92 -21.47
N VAL A 27 -0.71 -15.73 -21.34
CA VAL A 27 -1.54 -15.40 -20.20
C VAL A 27 -2.86 -16.14 -20.39
N ASN A 28 -2.98 -17.32 -19.80
CA ASN A 28 -4.27 -17.96 -19.59
C ASN A 28 -5.01 -17.16 -18.51
N SER A 29 -5.46 -15.94 -18.85
CA SER A 29 -6.25 -15.10 -17.96
C SER A 29 -7.68 -15.61 -17.92
N MET A 30 -7.88 -16.84 -17.46
CA MET A 30 -9.15 -17.22 -16.86
C MET A 30 -9.20 -16.51 -15.52
N CYS A 31 -9.60 -15.25 -15.55
CA CYS A 31 -9.86 -14.49 -14.34
C CYS A 31 -10.88 -15.30 -13.53
N PRO A 32 -10.60 -15.63 -12.26
CA PRO A 32 -11.59 -16.33 -11.46
C PRO A 32 -12.90 -15.53 -11.45
N PRO A 33 -14.06 -16.19 -11.33
CA PRO A 33 -15.33 -15.48 -11.26
C PRO A 33 -15.27 -14.44 -10.14
N PRO A 34 -15.91 -13.26 -10.32
CA PRO A 34 -15.85 -12.20 -9.34
C PRO A 34 -16.37 -12.66 -7.99
N THR A 35 -15.75 -12.19 -6.91
CA THR A 35 -16.17 -12.52 -5.55
C THR A 35 -17.61 -12.08 -5.29
N PRO A 36 -18.40 -12.86 -4.52
CA PRO A 36 -19.78 -12.50 -4.21
C PRO A 36 -19.86 -11.16 -3.46
N ARG A 37 -20.93 -10.39 -3.72
CA ARG A 37 -21.16 -9.10 -3.05
C ARG A 37 -21.38 -9.30 -1.55
N LYS A 38 -20.77 -8.45 -0.73
CA LYS A 38 -20.98 -8.44 0.73
C LYS A 38 -22.47 -8.24 1.03
N LYS A 39 -23.05 -9.13 1.84
CA LYS A 39 -24.45 -9.01 2.29
C LYS A 39 -24.60 -7.74 3.12
N ARG A 40 -25.69 -6.99 2.90
CA ARG A 40 -26.05 -5.85 3.76
C ARG A 40 -26.38 -6.40 5.15
N ILE A 41 -25.52 -6.14 6.11
CA ILE A 41 -25.87 -6.30 7.52
C ILE A 41 -26.72 -5.07 7.82
N TYR A 42 -28.03 -5.27 7.99
CA TYR A 42 -28.86 -4.27 8.65
C TYR A 42 -28.34 -4.21 10.08
N VAL A 43 -27.43 -3.27 10.34
CA VAL A 43 -26.98 -2.93 11.68
C VAL A 43 -28.26 -2.65 12.43
N LYS A 44 -28.66 -3.56 13.32
CA LYS A 44 -29.78 -3.34 14.26
C LYS A 44 -29.53 -1.95 14.81
N GLN A 45 -30.46 -1.04 14.51
CA GLN A 45 -30.46 0.39 14.80
C GLN A 45 -29.15 0.89 15.39
N GLN A 46 -28.38 1.68 14.64
CA GLN A 46 -27.29 2.46 15.20
C GLN A 46 -27.79 3.08 16.51
N SER A 47 -27.45 2.46 17.65
CA SER A 47 -27.84 2.97 18.94
C SER A 47 -27.24 4.36 18.98
N SER A 48 -28.04 5.36 19.32
CA SER A 48 -27.51 6.71 19.48
C SER A 48 -26.26 6.62 20.34
N PRO A 49 -25.19 7.37 20.01
CA PRO A 49 -24.01 7.38 20.85
C PRO A 49 -24.40 7.67 22.31
N PRO A 50 -23.65 7.15 23.30
CA PRO A 50 -23.90 7.42 24.70
C PRO A 50 -24.05 8.92 24.93
N LYS A 51 -25.05 9.31 25.74
CA LYS A 51 -25.39 10.72 25.96
C LYS A 51 -24.21 11.50 26.51
N GLU A 52 -23.43 10.87 27.38
CA GLU A 52 -22.27 11.50 27.99
C GLU A 52 -20.97 11.32 27.19
N GLY A 53 -21.05 10.84 25.94
CA GLY A 53 -19.90 10.56 25.09
C GLY A 53 -19.24 9.21 25.39
N TYR A 54 -18.34 8.79 24.51
CA TYR A 54 -17.64 7.50 24.66
C TYR A 54 -16.43 7.58 25.59
N PHE A 55 -15.89 8.77 25.80
CA PHE A 55 -14.68 8.98 26.55
C PHE A 55 -14.97 9.83 27.78
N HIS A 56 -14.73 9.22 28.93
CA HIS A 56 -14.74 9.88 30.23
C HIS A 56 -13.30 9.96 30.70
N PRO A 57 -12.57 11.04 30.40
CA PRO A 57 -11.22 11.18 30.92
C PRO A 57 -11.26 11.15 32.44
N PRO A 58 -10.37 10.39 33.09
CA PRO A 58 -10.15 10.55 34.52
C PRO A 58 -9.59 11.95 34.78
N ASP A 59 -9.78 12.45 36.01
CA ASP A 59 -9.19 13.71 36.43
C ASP A 59 -7.66 13.66 36.28
N LEU A 60 -7.12 14.62 35.50
CA LEU A 60 -5.69 14.68 35.18
C LEU A 60 -4.85 14.96 36.43
N GLU A 61 -5.42 15.62 37.44
CA GLU A 61 -4.73 15.91 38.70
C GLU A 61 -4.36 14.63 39.46
N ILE A 62 -5.11 13.54 39.26
CA ILE A 62 -4.80 12.22 39.82
C ILE A 62 -3.49 11.67 39.22
N LEU A 63 -3.20 11.95 37.94
CA LEU A 63 -1.98 11.47 37.29
C LEU A 63 -0.74 12.18 37.86
N PHE A 64 -0.87 13.45 38.21
CA PHE A 64 0.23 14.24 38.78
C PHE A 64 0.46 14.01 40.27
N THR A 65 -0.54 13.53 41.01
CA THR A 65 -0.41 13.21 42.44
C THR A 65 0.19 11.82 42.69
N ILE A 66 -0.03 10.85 41.79
CA ILE A 66 0.51 9.49 41.93
C ILE A 66 2.01 9.42 41.61
N VAL A 67 2.47 10.25 40.68
CA VAL A 67 3.87 10.22 40.23
C VAL A 67 4.68 11.27 40.98
N SER A 68 5.50 10.83 41.95
CA SER A 68 6.51 11.70 42.56
C SER A 68 7.47 12.18 41.47
N ARG A 69 7.49 13.49 41.19
CA ARG A 69 8.42 14.09 40.23
C ARG A 69 9.85 13.87 40.73
N ARG A 70 10.67 13.19 39.94
CA ARG A 70 12.13 13.21 40.14
C ARG A 70 12.63 14.55 39.61
N GLU A 71 12.93 15.48 40.52
CA GLU A 71 13.64 16.69 40.16
C GLU A 71 15.03 16.32 39.64
N THR A 72 15.28 16.55 38.36
CA THR A 72 16.63 16.59 37.81
C THR A 72 17.24 17.93 38.21
N ARG A 73 18.08 17.92 39.25
CA ARG A 73 18.94 19.05 39.57
C ARG A 73 20.01 19.16 38.47
N VAL A 74 19.97 20.26 37.73
CA VAL A 74 21.01 20.71 36.81
C VAL A 74 22.02 21.56 37.55
#